data_AF-A0A7Y3EZD8-F1
#
_entry.id   AF-A0A7Y3EZD8-F1
#
_cell.length_a   1.000
_cell.length_b   1.000
_cell.length_c   1.000
_cell.angle_alpha   90.00
_cell.angle_beta   90.00
_cell.angle_gamma   90.00
#
_symmetry.space_group_name_H-M   'P 1'
#
loop_
_entity.id
_entity.type
_entity.pdbx_description
1 polymer ?
#
loop_
_entity_poly.entity_id
_entity_poly.type
_entity_poly.pdbx_seq_one_letter_code
_entity_poly.pdbx_strand_id
1 'polypeptide(L)'
;ELTMNDILGGQFSARVNMNLREDKSWSYGAYTFMFDSRGQRPWMAYAPVQSDKTMESLQELGKEFEQYLGTKPATQEELSKSVHNNVNSLPGQYETGNAVMGALLSNQRFGRSDDYISTLKSRYEAIKLENVQGAAESVLQPDRLTWLIVGDRSEIEGKVRAMNLGKVAIMDVDGNIIQ
;
A
#
# COMPACT_ATOMS: atom_id res chain seq x y z
N GLU A 1 -9.35 -5.34 -3.64
CA GLU A 1 -7.94 -5.19 -3.22
C GLU A 1 -7.28 -3.94 -3.79
N LEU A 2 -7.09 -3.79 -5.10
CA LEU A 2 -6.38 -2.63 -5.69
C LEU A 2 -6.96 -1.28 -5.22
N THR A 3 -8.27 -1.08 -5.32
CA THR A 3 -8.95 0.16 -4.87
C THR A 3 -8.78 0.44 -3.37
N MET A 4 -8.74 -0.60 -2.53
CA MET A 4 -8.44 -0.43 -1.10
C MET A 4 -7.00 0.08 -0.93
N ASN A 5 -6.05 -0.54 -1.63
CA ASN A 5 -4.66 -0.11 -1.60
C ASN A 5 -4.49 1.32 -2.14
N ASP A 6 -5.18 1.69 -3.22
CA ASP A 6 -5.15 3.05 -3.79
C ASP A 6 -5.55 4.12 -2.78
N ILE A 7 -6.60 3.86 -2.00
CA ILE A 7 -7.07 4.77 -0.95
C ILE A 7 -6.04 4.83 0.19
N LEU A 8 -5.48 3.69 0.58
CA LEU A 8 -4.58 3.62 1.73
C LEU A 8 -3.20 4.20 1.44
N GLY A 9 -2.55 3.80 0.34
CA GLY A 9 -1.20 4.26 -0.04
C GLY A 9 -0.80 4.11 -1.51
N GLY A 10 -1.68 3.66 -2.40
CA GLY A 10 -1.36 3.36 -3.79
C GLY A 10 -1.42 4.58 -4.73
N GLN A 11 -1.93 5.72 -4.27
CA GLN A 11 -2.03 6.95 -5.04
C GLN A 11 -1.39 8.13 -4.30
N PHE A 12 -1.07 9.21 -5.01
CA PHE A 12 -0.47 10.39 -4.39
C PHE A 12 -1.35 11.00 -3.28
N SER A 13 -2.67 10.99 -3.47
CA SER A 13 -3.62 11.50 -2.47
C SER A 13 -4.06 10.47 -1.43
N ALA A 14 -3.35 9.35 -1.33
CA ALA A 14 -3.70 8.27 -0.42
C ALA A 14 -3.40 8.63 1.04
N ARG A 15 -4.10 7.97 1.97
CA ARG A 15 -4.08 8.33 3.40
C ARG A 15 -2.68 8.37 4.01
N VAL A 16 -1.87 7.33 3.81
CA VAL A 16 -0.52 7.30 4.42
C VAL A 16 0.38 8.41 3.87
N ASN A 17 0.24 8.75 2.59
CA ASN A 17 0.99 9.84 1.99
C ASN A 17 0.50 11.19 2.51
N MET A 18 -0.81 11.42 2.56
CA MET A 18 -1.38 12.64 3.12
C MET A 18 -1.05 12.82 4.61
N ASN A 19 -0.96 11.73 5.37
CA ASN A 19 -0.56 11.77 6.77
C ASN A 19 0.93 12.13 6.92
N LEU A 20 1.84 11.32 6.36
CA LEU A 20 3.28 11.48 6.64
C LEU A 20 3.94 12.60 5.83
N ARG A 21 3.52 12.81 4.58
CA ARG A 21 4.10 13.84 3.69
C ARG A 21 3.40 15.18 3.84
N GLU A 22 2.08 15.21 3.67
CA GLU A 22 1.36 16.50 3.58
C GLU A 22 1.13 17.11 4.96
N ASP A 23 0.50 16.39 5.88
CA ASP A 23 0.17 16.90 7.22
C ASP A 23 1.43 17.09 8.08
N LYS A 24 2.30 16.08 8.12
CA LYS A 24 3.43 16.05 9.08
C LYS A 24 4.77 16.47 8.51
N SER A 25 4.94 16.45 7.18
CA SER A 25 6.21 16.75 6.52
C SER A 25 7.39 15.87 6.98
N TRP A 26 7.13 14.65 7.45
CA TRP A 26 8.15 13.70 7.92
C TRP A 26 8.73 12.84 6.79
N SER A 27 8.01 12.72 5.69
CA SER A 27 8.40 11.96 4.51
C SER A 27 8.30 12.80 3.24
N TYR A 28 9.15 12.51 2.25
CA TYR A 28 8.91 13.01 0.88
C TYR A 28 7.76 12.27 0.20
N GLY A 29 7.50 11.02 0.58
CA GLY A 29 6.44 10.19 0.03
C GLY A 29 6.32 8.87 0.79
N ALA A 30 5.09 8.50 1.15
CA ALA A 30 4.77 7.24 1.78
C ALA A 30 3.73 6.48 0.94
N TYR A 31 3.91 5.17 0.79
CA TYR A 31 3.15 4.36 -0.16
C TYR A 31 2.79 3.00 0.42
N THR A 32 1.74 2.41 -0.16
CA THR A 32 1.44 0.99 0.00
C THR A 32 1.30 0.35 -1.37
N PHE A 33 1.77 -0.88 -1.53
CA PHE A 33 1.72 -1.57 -2.80
C PHE A 33 1.53 -3.08 -2.64
N MET A 34 0.97 -3.68 -3.68
CA MET A 34 0.77 -5.12 -3.84
C MET A 34 1.36 -5.54 -5.17
N PHE A 35 2.12 -6.61 -5.18
CA PHE A 35 2.63 -7.17 -6.43
C PHE A 35 1.66 -8.15 -7.05
N ASP A 36 1.57 -8.18 -8.36
CA ASP A 36 0.74 -9.19 -9.03
C ASP A 36 1.36 -10.58 -8.94
N SER A 37 0.59 -11.54 -8.45
CA SER A 37 0.99 -12.95 -8.26
C SER A 37 -0.18 -13.87 -8.55
N ARG A 38 0.13 -15.11 -8.99
CA ARG A 38 -0.89 -16.17 -9.13
C ARG A 38 -1.23 -16.83 -7.79
N GLY A 39 -0.35 -16.68 -6.80
CA GLY A 39 -0.52 -17.23 -5.46
C GLY A 39 -0.36 -16.14 -4.40
N GLN A 40 0.14 -16.54 -3.24
CA GLN A 40 0.43 -15.60 -2.16
C GLN A 40 1.35 -14.47 -2.63
N ARG A 41 1.09 -13.28 -2.10
CA ARG A 41 1.83 -12.06 -2.38
C ARG A 41 1.96 -11.21 -1.13
N PRO A 42 3.05 -10.45 -0.99
CA PRO A 42 3.14 -9.46 0.08
C PRO A 42 2.26 -8.25 -0.24
N TRP A 43 1.65 -7.72 0.80
CA TRP A 43 1.25 -6.32 0.86
C TRP A 43 2.31 -5.57 1.65
N MET A 44 2.77 -4.43 1.14
CA MET A 44 3.84 -3.66 1.77
C MET A 44 3.47 -2.21 1.95
N ALA A 45 3.95 -1.64 3.05
CA ALA A 45 4.02 -0.21 3.27
C ALA A 45 5.48 0.23 3.20
N TYR A 46 5.73 1.36 2.56
CA TYR A 46 7.06 1.94 2.40
C TYR A 46 6.99 3.44 2.67
N ALA A 47 7.78 3.88 3.66
CA ALA A 47 7.81 5.27 4.08
C ALA A 47 9.24 5.66 4.49
N PRO A 48 10.05 6.22 3.58
CA PRO A 48 11.28 6.89 3.93
C PRO A 48 10.95 8.13 4.75
N VAL A 49 11.46 8.21 5.97
CA VAL A 49 11.14 9.29 6.92
C VAL A 49 12.41 9.89 7.49
N GLN A 50 12.30 11.09 8.06
CA GLN A 50 13.36 11.69 8.86
C GLN A 50 13.72 10.76 10.04
N SER A 51 15.01 10.55 10.29
CA SER A 51 15.50 9.59 11.30
C SER A 51 14.90 9.81 12.68
N ASP A 52 14.78 11.08 13.09
CA ASP A 52 14.24 11.49 14.39
C ASP A 52 12.72 11.28 14.52
N LYS A 53 12.02 11.00 13.39
CA LYS A 53 10.58 10.71 13.30
C LYS A 53 10.25 9.24 13.02
N THR A 54 11.24 8.35 13.11
CA THR A 54 11.05 6.92 12.83
C THR A 54 9.93 6.30 13.68
N MET A 55 9.96 6.51 14.99
CA MET A 55 8.98 5.91 15.92
C MET A 55 7.58 6.47 15.67
N GLU A 56 7.47 7.78 15.55
CA GLU A 56 6.22 8.50 15.35
C GLU A 56 5.59 8.12 14.00
N SER A 57 6.40 7.90 12.97
CA SER A 57 5.93 7.43 11.66
C SER A 57 5.39 6.00 11.72
N LEU A 58 6.05 5.10 12.45
CA LEU A 58 5.55 3.73 12.68
C LEU A 58 4.20 3.74 13.41
N GLN A 59 4.06 4.61 14.42
CA GLN A 59 2.80 4.77 15.16
C GLN A 59 1.68 5.29 14.26
N GLU A 60 1.95 6.31 13.45
CA GLU A 60 0.94 6.86 12.55
C GLU A 60 0.54 5.87 11.46
N LEU A 61 1.47 5.08 10.90
CA LEU A 61 1.14 4.01 9.95
C LEU A 61 0.25 2.94 10.60
N GLY A 62 0.63 2.44 11.79
CA GLY A 62 -0.17 1.46 12.52
C GLY A 62 -1.59 1.97 12.80
N LYS A 63 -1.70 3.22 13.27
CA LYS A 63 -2.96 3.91 13.52
C LYS A 63 -3.78 4.08 12.25
N GLU A 64 -3.19 4.46 11.12
CA GLU A 64 -3.92 4.53 9.84
C GLU A 64 -4.51 3.16 9.47
N PHE A 65 -3.75 2.08 9.63
CA PHE A 65 -4.22 0.73 9.30
C PHE A 65 -5.35 0.26 10.21
N GLU A 66 -5.22 0.49 11.52
CA GLU A 66 -6.27 0.18 12.50
C GLU A 66 -7.53 1.02 12.29
N GLN A 67 -7.37 2.33 12.05
CA GLN A 67 -8.50 3.22 11.80
C GLN A 67 -9.20 2.85 10.50
N TYR A 68 -8.46 2.49 9.45
CA TYR A 68 -9.03 2.04 8.18
C TYR A 68 -9.87 0.76 8.31
N LEU A 69 -9.49 -0.14 9.23
CA LEU A 69 -10.26 -1.35 9.54
C LEU A 69 -11.44 -1.10 10.50
N GLY A 70 -11.38 -0.03 11.30
CA GLY A 70 -12.32 0.20 12.38
C GLY A 70 -13.02 1.55 12.29
N THR A 71 -12.47 2.54 12.99
CA THR A 71 -13.18 3.79 13.30
C THR A 71 -13.31 4.76 12.12
N LYS A 72 -12.50 4.59 11.07
CA LYS A 72 -12.51 5.42 9.86
C LYS A 72 -12.37 4.53 8.62
N PRO A 73 -13.39 3.73 8.26
CA PRO A 73 -13.34 2.92 7.05
C PRO A 73 -13.26 3.80 5.80
N ALA A 74 -13.06 3.17 4.63
CA ALA A 74 -13.10 3.86 3.35
C ALA A 74 -14.42 4.63 3.18
N THR A 75 -14.32 5.86 2.66
CA THR A 75 -15.47 6.72 2.40
C THR A 75 -15.88 6.66 0.93
N GLN A 76 -17.13 7.05 0.64
CA GLN A 76 -17.61 7.11 -0.75
C GLN A 76 -16.80 8.08 -1.60
N GLU A 77 -16.32 9.18 -1.02
CA GLU A 77 -15.49 10.17 -1.70
C GLU A 77 -14.15 9.57 -2.14
N GLU A 78 -13.47 8.86 -1.23
CA GLU A 78 -12.21 8.17 -1.52
C GLU A 78 -12.37 7.09 -2.58
N LEU A 79 -13.45 6.30 -2.50
CA LEU A 79 -13.78 5.30 -3.51
C LEU A 79 -14.00 5.96 -4.88
N SER A 80 -14.80 7.01 -4.94
CA SER A 80 -15.13 7.71 -6.19
C SER A 80 -13.88 8.32 -6.81
N LYS A 81 -13.00 8.89 -5.99
CA LYS A 81 -11.70 9.43 -6.43
C LYS A 81 -10.80 8.34 -7.00
N SER A 82 -10.65 7.20 -6.31
CA SER A 82 -9.86 6.08 -6.80
C SER A 82 -10.41 5.52 -8.12
N VAL A 83 -11.73 5.34 -8.22
CA VAL A 83 -12.40 4.87 -9.45
C VAL A 83 -12.16 5.84 -10.60
N HIS A 84 -12.37 7.14 -10.40
CA HIS A 84 -12.12 8.16 -11.44
C HIS A 84 -10.66 8.16 -11.89
N ASN A 85 -9.71 8.13 -10.96
CA ASN A 85 -8.28 8.09 -11.29
C ASN A 85 -7.94 6.85 -12.13
N ASN A 86 -8.43 5.68 -11.73
CA ASN A 86 -8.18 4.44 -12.45
C ASN A 86 -8.80 4.45 -13.85
N VAL A 87 -10.08 4.83 -13.98
CA VAL A 87 -10.78 4.92 -15.26
C VAL A 87 -10.10 5.93 -16.20
N ASN A 88 -9.76 7.12 -15.70
CA ASN A 88 -9.15 8.18 -16.51
C ASN A 88 -7.72 7.85 -16.94
N SER A 89 -7.03 6.95 -16.22
CA SER A 89 -5.69 6.50 -16.59
C SER A 89 -5.67 5.44 -17.69
N LEU A 90 -6.80 4.73 -17.93
CA LEU A 90 -6.86 3.61 -18.88
C LEU A 90 -6.36 3.97 -20.30
N PRO A 91 -6.75 5.10 -20.92
CA PRO A 91 -6.28 5.41 -22.28
C PRO A 91 -4.75 5.53 -22.36
N GLY A 92 -4.12 6.19 -21.39
CA GLY A 92 -2.66 6.35 -21.34
C GLY A 92 -1.94 5.05 -20.98
N GLN A 93 -2.55 4.16 -20.19
CA GLN A 93 -1.95 2.87 -19.83
C GLN A 93 -1.75 1.94 -21.03
N TYR A 94 -2.50 2.11 -22.14
CA TYR A 94 -2.49 1.21 -23.30
C TYR A 94 -2.18 1.91 -24.63
N GLU A 95 -1.54 3.08 -24.59
CA GLU A 95 -1.30 3.90 -25.79
C GLU A 95 -0.19 3.37 -26.71
N THR A 96 0.70 2.50 -26.21
CA THR A 96 1.84 1.96 -26.97
C THR A 96 1.67 0.47 -27.30
N GLY A 97 2.27 0.02 -28.40
CA GLY A 97 2.29 -1.41 -28.76
C GLY A 97 2.89 -2.30 -27.67
N ASN A 98 3.91 -1.82 -26.95
CA ASN A 98 4.51 -2.53 -25.82
C ASN A 98 3.53 -2.67 -24.64
N ALA A 99 2.75 -1.63 -24.35
CA ALA A 99 1.75 -1.67 -23.30
C ALA A 99 0.63 -2.67 -23.64
N VAL A 100 0.16 -2.68 -24.89
CA VAL A 100 -0.84 -3.67 -25.36
C VAL A 100 -0.27 -5.09 -25.28
N MET A 101 0.97 -5.31 -25.73
CA MET A 101 1.62 -6.63 -25.61
C MET A 101 1.73 -7.07 -24.14
N GLY A 102 2.13 -6.16 -23.24
CA GLY A 102 2.18 -6.43 -21.80
C GLY A 102 0.82 -6.81 -21.22
N ALA A 103 -0.26 -6.17 -21.68
CA ALA A 103 -1.61 -6.48 -21.26
C ALA A 103 -2.04 -7.89 -21.68
N LEU A 104 -1.75 -8.30 -22.93
CA LEU A 104 -2.05 -9.65 -23.43
C LEU A 104 -1.26 -10.72 -22.68
N LEU A 105 0.03 -10.49 -22.45
CA LEU A 105 0.88 -11.39 -21.66
C LEU A 105 0.39 -11.49 -20.20
N SER A 106 -0.07 -10.38 -19.61
CA SER A 106 -0.68 -10.37 -18.28
C SER A 106 -1.98 -11.18 -18.26
N ASN A 107 -2.86 -11.00 -19.25
CA ASN A 107 -4.09 -11.78 -19.36
C ASN A 107 -3.79 -13.28 -19.44
N GLN A 108 -2.85 -13.69 -20.31
CA GLN A 108 -2.42 -15.08 -20.39
C GLN A 108 -1.83 -15.59 -19.07
N ARG A 109 -0.95 -14.81 -18.42
CA ARG A 109 -0.33 -15.17 -17.14
C ARG A 109 -1.35 -15.41 -16.03
N PHE A 110 -2.43 -14.63 -16.01
CA PHE A 110 -3.46 -14.67 -14.97
C PHE A 110 -4.75 -15.39 -15.41
N GLY A 111 -4.78 -15.97 -16.61
CA GLY A 111 -5.96 -16.68 -17.14
C GLY A 111 -7.17 -15.77 -17.33
N ARG A 112 -6.95 -14.49 -17.66
CA ARG A 112 -8.01 -13.53 -17.96
C ARG A 112 -8.42 -13.62 -19.43
N SER A 113 -9.64 -13.19 -19.73
CA SER A 113 -10.15 -13.09 -21.11
C SER A 113 -9.41 -12.02 -21.90
N ASP A 114 -9.36 -12.17 -23.23
CA ASP A 114 -8.70 -11.20 -24.12
C ASP A 114 -9.36 -9.82 -24.08
N ASP A 115 -10.66 -9.76 -23.79
CA ASP A 115 -11.43 -8.52 -23.63
C ASP A 115 -11.25 -7.84 -22.27
N TYR A 116 -10.46 -8.41 -21.35
CA TYR A 116 -10.35 -7.94 -19.97
C TYR A 116 -10.13 -6.43 -19.86
N ILE A 117 -9.23 -5.88 -20.69
CA ILE A 117 -8.91 -4.45 -20.70
C ILE A 117 -10.11 -3.59 -21.06
N SER A 118 -10.90 -3.99 -22.07
CA SER A 118 -12.13 -3.28 -22.45
C SER A 118 -13.21 -3.31 -21.37
N THR A 119 -13.16 -4.30 -20.47
CA THR A 119 -14.07 -4.41 -19.33
C THR A 119 -13.60 -3.68 -18.07
N LEU A 120 -12.37 -3.14 -18.03
CA LEU A 120 -11.82 -2.54 -16.81
C LEU A 120 -12.64 -1.36 -16.30
N LYS A 121 -13.14 -0.51 -17.20
CA LYS A 121 -13.97 0.64 -16.81
C LYS A 121 -15.21 0.22 -16.02
N SER A 122 -16.01 -0.68 -16.59
CA SER A 122 -17.24 -1.16 -15.94
C SER A 122 -16.94 -1.93 -14.65
N ARG A 123 -15.81 -2.66 -14.60
CA ARG A 123 -15.35 -3.33 -13.38
C ARG A 123 -15.00 -2.34 -12.27
N TYR A 124 -14.32 -1.23 -12.58
CA TYR A 124 -14.01 -0.19 -11.59
C TYR A 124 -15.28 0.53 -11.11
N GLU A 125 -16.17 0.91 -12.03
CA GLU A 125 -17.43 1.60 -11.70
C GLU A 125 -18.39 0.72 -10.89
N ALA A 126 -18.27 -0.60 -10.97
CA ALA A 126 -19.08 -1.55 -10.19
C ALA A 126 -18.59 -1.78 -8.75
N ILE A 127 -17.42 -1.24 -8.38
CA ILE A 127 -16.86 -1.41 -7.02
C ILE A 127 -17.71 -0.63 -6.03
N LYS A 128 -18.10 -1.29 -4.94
CA LYS A 128 -18.82 -0.70 -3.81
C LYS A 128 -17.96 -0.64 -2.56
N LEU A 129 -18.37 0.16 -1.58
CA LEU A 129 -17.65 0.29 -0.32
C LEU A 129 -17.49 -1.04 0.41
N GLU A 130 -18.49 -1.93 0.33
CA GLU A 130 -18.41 -3.25 0.97
C GLU A 130 -17.30 -4.11 0.34
N ASN A 131 -17.03 -3.96 -0.96
CA ASN A 131 -15.91 -4.65 -1.62
C ASN A 131 -14.55 -4.10 -1.15
N VAL A 132 -14.47 -2.79 -0.90
CA VAL A 132 -13.26 -2.14 -0.40
C VAL A 132 -13.00 -2.58 1.04
N GLN A 133 -14.03 -2.57 1.88
CA GLN A 133 -13.94 -3.00 3.27
C GLN A 133 -13.58 -4.49 3.38
N GLY A 134 -14.26 -5.37 2.65
CA GLY A 134 -13.91 -6.80 2.65
C GLY A 134 -12.48 -7.06 2.16
N ALA A 135 -11.99 -6.27 1.21
CA ALA A 135 -10.59 -6.33 0.80
C ALA A 135 -9.64 -5.88 1.91
N ALA A 136 -9.98 -4.81 2.65
CA ALA A 136 -9.20 -4.33 3.78
C ALA A 136 -9.07 -5.40 4.87
N GLU A 137 -10.18 -6.01 5.28
CA GLU A 137 -10.23 -7.07 6.30
C GLU A 137 -9.40 -8.31 5.89
N SER A 138 -9.38 -8.63 4.59
CA SER A 138 -8.61 -9.77 4.08
C SER A 138 -7.10 -9.52 3.97
N VAL A 139 -6.68 -8.28 3.69
CA VAL A 139 -5.29 -7.93 3.37
C VAL A 139 -4.57 -7.32 4.57
N LEU A 140 -5.22 -6.41 5.29
CA LEU A 140 -4.62 -5.67 6.38
C LEU A 140 -4.67 -6.50 7.66
N GLN A 141 -3.49 -6.83 8.18
CA GLN A 141 -3.33 -7.55 9.44
C GLN A 141 -2.27 -6.81 10.28
N PRO A 142 -2.61 -5.66 10.91
CA PRO A 142 -1.64 -4.80 11.61
C PRO A 142 -0.80 -5.57 12.65
N ASP A 143 -1.43 -6.48 13.39
CA ASP A 143 -0.78 -7.31 14.42
C ASP A 143 0.19 -8.36 13.86
N ARG A 144 0.24 -8.53 12.53
CA ARG A 144 1.08 -9.52 11.84
C ARG A 144 2.08 -8.88 10.88
N LEU A 145 2.25 -7.56 10.94
CA LEU A 145 3.21 -6.85 10.10
C LEU A 145 4.63 -7.18 10.54
N THR A 146 5.49 -7.43 9.55
CA THR A 146 6.94 -7.48 9.74
C THR A 146 7.50 -6.11 9.43
N TRP A 147 8.13 -5.48 10.42
CA TRP A 147 8.74 -4.16 10.27
C TRP A 147 10.22 -4.28 9.93
N LEU A 148 10.59 -3.83 8.74
CA LEU A 148 11.98 -3.60 8.36
C LEU A 148 12.29 -2.13 8.53
N ILE A 149 13.17 -1.80 9.48
CA ILE A 149 13.53 -0.44 9.84
C ILE A 149 15.03 -0.26 9.57
N VAL A 150 15.37 0.73 8.75
CA VAL A 150 16.75 1.04 8.37
C VAL A 150 17.04 2.49 8.75
N GLY A 151 18.08 2.71 9.56
CA GLY A 151 18.46 4.03 10.04
C GLY A 151 19.60 3.97 11.06
N ASP A 152 19.95 5.11 11.66
CA ASP A 152 20.96 5.15 12.72
C ASP A 152 20.44 4.42 13.97
N ARG A 153 21.01 3.24 14.23
CA ARG A 153 20.64 2.38 15.36
C ARG A 153 20.72 3.11 16.70
N SER A 154 21.72 3.98 16.88
CA SER A 154 21.93 4.69 18.15
C SER A 154 20.79 5.67 18.46
N GLU A 155 20.11 6.17 17.41
CA GLU A 155 18.98 7.11 17.55
C GLU A 155 17.63 6.39 17.68
N ILE A 156 17.44 5.27 16.99
CA ILE A 156 16.11 4.66 16.82
C ILE A 156 15.85 3.41 17.67
N GLU A 157 16.87 2.64 18.06
CA GLU A 157 16.66 1.30 18.64
C GLU A 157 15.81 1.35 19.93
N GLY A 158 16.17 2.22 20.87
CA GLY A 158 15.46 2.33 22.15
C GLY A 158 13.99 2.71 21.96
N LYS A 159 13.75 3.66 21.05
CA LYS A 159 12.41 4.13 20.67
C LYS A 159 11.56 3.04 20.03
N VAL A 160 12.13 2.29 19.08
CA VAL A 160 11.44 1.19 18.38
C VAL A 160 11.13 0.04 19.35
N ARG A 161 12.08 -0.34 20.22
CA ARG A 161 11.85 -1.40 21.22
C ARG A 161 10.73 -1.03 22.19
N ALA A 162 10.62 0.24 22.58
CA ALA A 162 9.56 0.73 23.46
C ALA A 162 8.15 0.60 22.84
N MET A 163 8.03 0.52 21.51
CA MET A 163 6.76 0.29 20.83
C MET A 163 6.24 -1.14 20.95
N ASN A 164 7.08 -2.09 21.39
CA ASN A 164 6.71 -3.50 21.54
C ASN A 164 6.08 -4.14 20.29
N LEU A 165 6.63 -3.82 19.10
CA LEU A 165 6.16 -4.33 17.80
C LEU A 165 6.40 -5.82 17.56
N GLY A 166 7.02 -6.52 18.52
CA GLY A 166 7.35 -7.94 18.45
C GLY A 166 8.84 -8.22 18.67
N LYS A 167 9.29 -9.40 18.23
CA LYS A 167 10.70 -9.81 18.35
C LYS A 167 11.57 -8.97 17.42
N VAL A 168 12.54 -8.27 18.00
CA VAL A 168 13.53 -7.48 17.25
C VAL A 168 14.75 -8.35 16.97
N ALA A 169 15.15 -8.41 15.69
CA ALA A 169 16.42 -8.95 15.24
C ALA A 169 17.20 -7.83 14.54
N ILE A 170 18.51 -7.77 14.77
CA ILE A 170 19.41 -6.78 14.18
C ILE A 170 20.18 -7.46 13.07
N MET A 171 20.20 -6.83 11.90
CA MET A 171 20.88 -7.34 10.71
C MET A 171 22.01 -6.40 10.30
N ASP A 172 23.10 -6.97 9.78
CA ASP A 172 24.13 -6.20 9.08
C ASP A 172 23.69 -5.84 7.65
N VAL A 173 24.57 -5.18 6.90
CA VAL A 173 24.31 -4.74 5.52
C VAL A 173 24.15 -5.91 4.53
N ASP A 174 24.62 -7.10 4.90
CA ASP A 174 24.53 -8.32 4.10
C ASP A 174 23.29 -9.16 4.47
N GLY A 175 22.52 -8.72 5.48
CA GLY A 175 21.31 -9.38 5.96
C GLY A 175 21.57 -10.49 6.99
N ASN A 176 22.80 -10.61 7.52
CA ASN A 176 23.09 -11.58 8.58
C ASN A 176 22.57 -11.06 9.92
N ILE A 177 21.93 -11.93 10.69
CA ILE A 177 21.49 -11.60 12.05
C ILE A 177 22.72 -11.52 12.95
N ILE A 178 22.91 -10.35 13.56
CA ILE A 178 24.00 -10.07 14.50
C ILE A 178 23.51 -9.95 15.95
N GLN A 179 22.19 -9.79 16.16
CA GLN A 179 21.57 -9.78 17.50
C GLN A 179 20.09 -10.13 17.46
#